data_AF-A0A2V7I269-F1
#
_entry.id   AF-A0A2V7I269-F1
#
_cell.length_a   1.000
_cell.length_b   1.000
_cell.length_c   1.000
_cell.angle_alpha   90.00
_cell.angle_beta   90.00
_cell.angle_gamma   90.00
#
_symmetry.space_group_name_H-M   'P 1'
#
loop_
_entity.id
_entity.type
_entity.pdbx_description
1 polymer ?
#
loop_
_entity_poly.entity_id
_entity_poly.type
_entity_poly.pdbx_seq_one_letter_code
_entity_poly.pdbx_strand_id
1 'polypeptide(L)'
;VQYLYDPTYASPDIRLAGLRPCTRREAYHADITYGTNNEFGFDYLRDNMRFSLEEMVQREHHYAIVDEVDSILIDEARTPLIISGRDESAENKAPLYEQVDRVIPR
;
A
#
# COMPACT_ATOMS: atom_id res chain seq x y z
N VAL A 1 7.54 4.43 4.25
CA VAL A 1 7.86 5.25 3.06
C VAL A 1 7.10 6.58 3.12
N GLN A 2 7.57 7.53 3.92
CA GLN A 2 6.89 8.84 4.10
C GLN A 2 7.87 10.00 4.32
N TYR A 3 9.15 9.81 4.05
CA TYR A 3 10.16 10.85 4.24
C TYR A 3 10.99 11.03 2.98
N LEU A 4 11.37 12.28 2.72
CA LEU A 4 12.34 12.65 1.70
C LEU A 4 13.53 13.28 2.40
N TYR A 5 14.74 12.92 1.95
CA TYR A 5 15.95 13.54 2.49
C TYR A 5 16.06 15.00 2.01
N ASP A 6 16.17 15.91 2.96
CA ASP A 6 16.38 17.35 2.77
C ASP A 6 17.37 17.83 3.85
N PRO A 7 18.62 18.15 3.50
CA PRO A 7 19.66 18.53 4.46
C PRO A 7 19.34 19.83 5.22
N THR A 8 18.37 20.62 4.73
CA THR A 8 17.94 21.88 5.38
C THR A 8 16.80 21.66 6.37
N TYR A 9 16.17 20.49 6.37
CA TYR A 9 15.06 20.18 7.24
C TYR A 9 15.51 19.82 8.66
N ALA A 10 15.12 20.65 9.62
CA ALA A 10 15.35 20.41 11.04
C ALA A 10 14.15 19.70 11.66
N SER A 11 14.31 18.41 11.96
CA SER A 11 13.35 17.63 12.74
C SER A 11 13.57 17.84 14.24
N PRO A 12 12.50 17.91 15.07
CA PRO A 12 12.60 17.86 16.53
C PRO A 12 13.23 16.55 17.05
N ASP A 13 13.05 15.44 16.34
CA ASP A 13 13.72 14.16 16.62
C ASP A 13 15.02 14.09 15.82
N ILE A 14 16.14 13.99 16.53
CA ILE A 14 17.49 13.90 15.95
C ILE A 14 17.66 12.68 15.03
N ARG A 15 16.90 11.60 15.26
CA ARG A 15 16.91 10.40 14.40
C ARG A 15 16.34 10.67 13.01
N LEU A 16 15.52 11.70 12.89
CA LEU A 16 14.87 12.14 11.66
C LEU A 16 15.48 13.44 11.13
N ALA A 17 16.67 13.83 11.61
CA ALA A 17 17.36 14.99 11.10
C ALA A 17 17.59 14.86 9.59
N GLY A 18 17.18 15.89 8.83
CA GLY A 18 17.24 15.87 7.38
C GLY A 18 16.19 14.99 6.69
N LEU A 19 15.21 14.43 7.41
CA LEU A 19 14.11 13.65 6.83
C LEU A 19 12.79 14.45 6.91
N ARG A 20 12.43 15.14 5.82
CA ARG A 20 11.16 15.88 5.76
C ARG A 20 10.01 14.90 5.51
N PRO A 21 8.85 15.06 6.18
CA PRO A 21 7.65 14.35 5.79
C PRO A 21 7.28 14.62 4.32
N CYS A 22 6.81 13.59 3.63
CA CYS A 22 6.34 13.68 2.25
C CYS A 22 5.22 12.67 1.98
N THR A 23 4.53 12.87 0.87
CA THR A 23 3.55 11.89 0.38
C THR A 23 4.25 10.62 -0.13
N ARG A 24 3.54 9.49 -0.15
CA ARG A 24 4.06 8.24 -0.73
C ARG A 24 4.50 8.42 -2.18
N ARG A 25 3.71 9.15 -2.98
CA ARG A 25 4.03 9.45 -4.38
C ARG A 25 5.36 10.19 -4.49
N GLU A 26 5.58 11.24 -3.70
CA GLU A 26 6.87 11.94 -3.67
C GLU A 26 8.03 11.01 -3.31
N ALA A 27 7.84 10.13 -2.32
CA ALA A 27 8.88 9.20 -1.89
C ALA A 27 9.25 8.16 -2.95
N TYR A 28 8.27 7.64 -3.72
CA TYR A 28 8.52 6.72 -4.84
C TYR A 28 9.13 7.40 -6.08
N HIS A 29 9.01 8.73 -6.19
CA HIS A 29 9.66 9.53 -7.23
C HIS A 29 11.10 9.91 -6.91
N ALA A 30 11.59 9.65 -5.69
CA ALA A 30 13.00 9.78 -5.38
C ALA A 30 13.84 8.76 -6.17
N ASP A 31 15.13 9.05 -6.37
CA ASP A 31 16.04 8.13 -7.05
C ASP A 31 16.12 6.79 -6.32
N ILE A 32 16.22 6.86 -4.98
CA ILE A 32 16.30 5.73 -4.06
C ILE A 32 15.20 5.88 -3.00
N THR A 33 14.42 4.83 -2.81
CA THR A 33 13.32 4.80 -1.84
C THR A 33 13.61 3.72 -0.78
N TYR A 34 13.65 4.12 0.49
CA TYR A 34 13.74 3.21 1.62
C TYR A 34 12.36 2.98 2.24
N GLY A 35 12.11 1.75 2.70
CA GLY A 35 10.85 1.34 3.30
C GLY A 35 10.90 -0.08 3.82
N THR A 36 9.85 -0.49 4.52
CA THR A 36 9.71 -1.89 4.94
C THR A 36 8.99 -2.70 3.87
N ASN A 37 9.21 -4.02 3.86
CA ASN A 37 8.50 -4.96 3.00
C ASN A 37 6.97 -4.83 3.12
N ASN A 38 6.44 -4.63 4.33
CA ASN A 38 5.02 -4.42 4.57
C ASN A 38 4.50 -3.17 3.84
N GLU A 39 5.22 -2.05 3.93
CA GLU A 39 4.82 -0.82 3.26
C GLU A 39 4.82 -0.96 1.73
N PHE A 40 5.90 -1.51 1.16
CA PHE A 40 5.99 -1.75 -0.28
C PHE A 40 4.92 -2.73 -0.76
N GLY A 41 4.70 -3.84 -0.06
CA GLY A 41 3.70 -4.83 -0.45
C GLY A 41 2.28 -4.30 -0.34
N PHE A 42 1.93 -3.56 0.72
CA PHE A 42 0.60 -2.97 0.84
C PHE A 42 0.34 -1.80 -0.09
N ASP A 43 1.36 -1.02 -0.45
CA ASP A 43 1.24 -0.01 -1.50
C ASP A 43 0.98 -0.68 -2.86
N TYR A 44 1.72 -1.74 -3.18
CA TYR A 44 1.49 -2.53 -4.40
C TYR A 44 0.07 -3.10 -4.47
N LEU A 45 -0.40 -3.72 -3.38
CA LEU A 45 -1.76 -4.26 -3.33
C LEU A 45 -2.82 -3.16 -3.48
N ARG A 46 -2.61 -1.98 -2.87
CA ARG A 46 -3.53 -0.84 -3.01
C ARG A 46 -3.54 -0.26 -4.41
N ASP A 47 -2.39 -0.16 -5.07
CA ASP A 47 -2.30 0.35 -6.43
C ASP A 47 -3.06 -0.55 -7.42
N ASN A 48 -3.01 -1.87 -7.22
CA ASN A 48 -3.78 -2.84 -8.03
C ASN A 48 -5.30 -2.84 -7.74
N MET A 49 -5.78 -2.06 -6.77
CA MET A 49 -7.20 -1.86 -6.49
C MET A 49 -7.69 -0.46 -6.89
N ARG A 50 -6.83 0.41 -7.44
CA ARG A 50 -7.24 1.76 -7.87
C ARG A 50 -8.02 1.71 -9.17
N PHE A 51 -8.93 2.67 -9.35
CA PHE A 51 -9.74 2.79 -10.56
C PHE A 51 -9.05 3.59 -11.66
N SER A 52 -8.07 4.41 -11.32
CA SER A 52 -7.32 5.21 -12.28
C SER A 52 -5.82 5.22 -11.99
N LEU A 53 -5.02 5.46 -13.04
CA LEU A 53 -3.56 5.47 -12.96
C LEU A 53 -3.04 6.66 -12.14
N GLU A 54 -3.77 7.77 -12.14
CA GLU A 54 -3.43 8.99 -11.39
C GLU A 54 -3.57 8.82 -9.87
N GLU A 55 -4.09 7.68 -9.40
CA GLU A 55 -4.21 7.31 -7.99
C GLU A 55 -3.09 6.37 -7.52
N MET A 56 -2.33 5.77 -8.44
CA MET A 56 -1.23 4.85 -8.11
C MET A 56 -0.06 5.60 -7.45
N VAL A 57 0.54 5.01 -6.43
CA VAL A 57 1.66 5.65 -5.70
C VAL A 57 3.03 5.07 -6.09
N GLN A 58 3.11 3.78 -6.43
CA GLN A 58 4.34 3.13 -6.86
C GLN A 58 4.66 3.41 -8.33
N ARG A 59 5.95 3.27 -8.66
CA ARG A 59 6.48 3.17 -10.02
C ARG A 59 6.75 1.71 -10.39
N GLU A 60 7.28 1.50 -11.59
CA GLU A 60 7.76 0.17 -12.02
C GLU A 60 8.81 -0.41 -11.06
N HIS A 61 8.77 -1.74 -10.86
CA HIS A 61 9.68 -2.45 -9.95
C HIS A 61 11.01 -2.78 -10.64
N HIS A 62 11.94 -1.83 -10.64
CA HIS A 62 13.22 -1.99 -11.34
C HIS A 62 14.28 -2.80 -10.57
N TYR A 63 14.49 -2.45 -9.30
CA TYR A 63 15.56 -3.02 -8.48
C TYR A 63 15.25 -2.85 -6.99
N ALA A 64 15.66 -3.82 -6.19
CA ALA A 64 15.52 -3.79 -4.74
C ALA A 64 16.76 -4.41 -4.08
N ILE A 65 17.26 -3.75 -3.04
CA ILE A 65 18.24 -4.31 -2.12
C ILE A 65 17.48 -4.58 -0.82
N VAL A 66 17.50 -5.83 -0.37
CA VAL A 66 16.81 -6.25 0.85
C VAL A 66 17.83 -6.38 1.96
N ASP A 67 17.68 -5.54 2.99
CA ASP A 67 18.40 -5.71 4.25
C ASP A 67 17.74 -6.83 5.07
N GLU A 68 18.51 -7.56 5.87
CA GLU A 68 18.05 -8.75 6.60
C GLU A 68 17.26 -9.76 5.73
N VAL A 69 17.85 -10.12 4.59
CA VAL A 69 17.18 -10.90 3.53
C VAL A 69 16.61 -12.24 4.00
N ASP A 70 17.25 -12.89 4.97
CA ASP A 70 16.79 -14.13 5.58
C ASP A 70 15.51 -13.90 6.39
N SER A 71 15.47 -12.90 7.26
CA SER A 71 14.27 -12.53 8.00
C SER A 71 13.10 -12.21 7.05
N ILE A 72 13.35 -11.44 5.98
CA ILE A 72 12.28 -10.96 5.10
C ILE A 72 11.80 -12.05 4.12
N LEU A 73 12.70 -12.71 3.39
CA LEU A 73 12.33 -13.62 2.31
C LEU A 73 12.14 -15.07 2.76
N ILE A 74 12.56 -15.43 3.98
CA ILE A 74 12.37 -16.77 4.53
C ILE A 74 11.32 -16.74 5.64
N ASP A 75 11.57 -15.96 6.69
CA ASP A 75 10.75 -16.03 7.91
C ASP A 75 9.40 -15.33 7.76
N GLU A 76 9.40 -14.09 7.26
CA GLU A 76 8.19 -13.29 7.07
C GLU A 76 7.36 -13.75 5.86
N ALA A 77 7.99 -14.33 4.85
CA ALA A 77 7.32 -14.85 3.65
C ALA A 77 6.25 -15.93 3.93
N ARG A 78 6.24 -16.50 5.16
CA ARG A 78 5.23 -17.46 5.61
C ARG A 78 3.84 -16.85 5.81
N THR A 79 3.75 -15.55 6.01
CA THR A 79 2.47 -14.85 6.24
C THR A 79 2.18 -13.92 5.07
N PRO A 80 1.08 -14.13 4.31
CA PRO A 80 0.76 -13.28 3.18
C PRO A 80 0.30 -11.88 3.62
N LEU A 81 0.55 -10.89 2.78
CA LEU A 81 0.00 -9.55 2.95
C LEU A 81 -1.45 -9.53 2.47
N ILE A 82 -2.39 -9.21 3.36
CA ILE A 82 -3.84 -9.25 3.09
C ILE A 82 -4.44 -7.88 3.37
N ILE A 83 -5.15 -7.33 2.38
CA ILE A 83 -6.06 -6.19 2.58
C ILE A 83 -7.47 -6.75 2.75
N SER A 84 -8.04 -6.62 3.94
CA SER A 84 -9.44 -6.89 4.22
C SER A 84 -10.26 -5.60 4.17
N GLY A 85 -11.44 -5.65 3.57
CA GLY A 85 -12.43 -4.57 3.61
C GLY A 85 -13.80 -5.10 4.02
N ARG A 86 -14.68 -4.21 4.51
CA ARG A 86 -16.10 -4.56 4.66
C ARG A 86 -16.72 -4.63 3.27
N ASP A 87 -17.53 -5.65 3.02
CA ASP A 87 -18.34 -5.67 1.81
C ASP A 87 -19.50 -4.68 1.97
N GLU A 88 -19.30 -3.43 1.59
CA GLU A 88 -20.34 -2.38 1.61
C GLU A 88 -21.54 -2.75 0.72
N SER A 89 -21.33 -3.63 -0.25
CA SER A 89 -22.42 -4.12 -1.10
C SER A 89 -23.23 -5.21 -0.42
N ALA A 90 -22.73 -5.92 0.60
CA ALA A 90 -23.50 -6.95 1.30
C ALA A 90 -24.74 -6.37 2.01
N GLU A 91 -24.62 -5.16 2.56
CA GLU A 91 -25.74 -4.46 3.21
C GLU A 91 -26.82 -4.02 2.18
N ASN A 92 -26.41 -3.68 0.95
CA ASN A 92 -27.30 -3.27 -0.14
C ASN A 92 -27.79 -4.43 -1.03
N LYS A 93 -27.18 -5.60 -0.94
CA LYS A 93 -27.50 -6.78 -1.77
C LYS A 93 -28.65 -7.61 -1.19
N ALA A 94 -28.86 -7.62 0.13
CA ALA A 94 -29.95 -8.38 0.73
C ALA A 94 -31.34 -8.02 0.15
N PRO A 95 -31.71 -6.74 0.00
CA PRO A 95 -32.97 -6.37 -0.65
C PRO A 95 -33.02 -6.74 -2.14
N LEU A 96 -31.87 -6.70 -2.82
CA LEU A 96 -31.78 -7.06 -4.24
C LEU A 96 -32.01 -8.56 -4.46
N TYR A 97 -31.43 -9.42 -3.62
CA TYR A 97 -31.67 -10.85 -3.68
C TYR A 97 -33.14 -11.20 -3.44
N GLU A 98 -33.79 -10.55 -2.48
CA GLU A 98 -35.23 -10.70 -2.25
C GLU A 98 -36.09 -10.25 -3.44
N GLN A 99 -35.70 -9.18 -4.13
CA GLN A 99 -36.40 -8.70 -5.32
C GLN A 99 -36.26 -9.67 -6.50
N VAL A 100 -35.06 -10.23 -6.71
CA VAL A 100 -34.81 -11.19 -7.79
C VAL A 100 -35.57 -12.50 -7.55
N ASP A 101 -35.59 -13.01 -6.32
CA ASP A 101 -36.32 -14.24 -5.96
C ASP A 101 -37.82 -14.14 -6.29
N ARG A 102 -38.42 -12.96 -6.13
CA ARG A 102 -39.83 -12.72 -6.48
C ARG A 102 -40.14 -12.81 -7.97
N VAL A 103 -39.14 -12.61 -8.83
CA VAL A 103 -39.32 -12.56 -10.29
C VAL A 103 -39.00 -13.90 -10.95
N ILE A 104 -38.19 -14.75 -10.32
CA ILE A 104 -37.83 -16.07 -10.85
C ILE A 104 -39.03 -17.03 -10.74
N PRO A 105 -39.56 -17.57 -11.86
CA PRO A 105 -40.63 -18.55 -11.83
C PRO A 105 -40.17 -19.86 -11.17
N ARG A 106 -41.08 -20.54 -10.45
CA ARG A 106 -40.84 -21.85 -9.85
C ARG A 106 -40.86 -22.99 -10.87
#